data_AF-A0A562M9T7-F1
#
_entry.id   AF-A0A562M9T7-F1
#
_cell.length_a   1.000
_cell.length_b   1.000
_cell.length_c   1.000
_cell.angle_alpha   90.00
_cell.angle_beta   90.00
_cell.angle_gamma   90.00
#
_symmetry.space_group_name_H-M   'P 1'
#
loop_
_entity.id
_entity.type
_entity.pdbx_description
1 polymer ?
#
loop_
_entity_poly.entity_id
_entity_poly.type
_entity_poly.pdbx_seq_one_letter_code
_entity_poly.pdbx_strand_id
1 'polypeptide(L)'
;MVKISPLSLYIINRVVYRLYVLGILQSKFSLILDKRDTYVNNVKNENMDAVFNPIDFPSIASALDWEIHDLLPPDNSPYSDGTLVDKVVFSLNNPSDAEEVIVGMKDIGYFKKEKSLNDIFEYLYLTENMSEKRRVIKEILEKLVSNNILKLKNGKYLA
;
A
#
# COMPACT_ATOMS: atom_id res chain seq x y z
N MET A 1 19.93 3.88 4.66
CA MET A 1 19.11 3.57 3.48
C MET A 1 19.92 2.72 2.53
N VAL A 2 19.44 1.54 2.19
CA VAL A 2 20.09 0.63 1.25
C VAL A 2 19.70 0.96 -0.19
N LYS A 3 20.49 0.47 -1.15
CA LYS A 3 20.16 0.58 -2.58
C LYS A 3 19.75 -0.79 -3.13
N ILE A 4 18.71 -0.82 -3.97
CA ILE A 4 18.19 -2.04 -4.61
C ILE A 4 17.89 -1.79 -6.09
N SER A 5 17.54 -2.84 -6.82
CA SER A 5 17.13 -2.68 -8.22
C SER A 5 15.80 -1.92 -8.32
N PRO A 6 15.60 -1.08 -9.36
CA PRO A 6 14.33 -0.41 -9.62
C PRO A 6 13.14 -1.35 -9.70
N LEU A 7 13.32 -2.52 -10.34
CA LEU A 7 12.27 -3.55 -10.43
C LEU A 7 11.88 -4.07 -9.05
N SER A 8 12.84 -4.36 -8.19
CA SER A 8 12.57 -4.81 -6.82
C SER A 8 11.82 -3.73 -6.03
N LEU A 9 12.23 -2.46 -6.15
CA LEU A 9 11.55 -1.36 -5.48
C LEU A 9 10.10 -1.19 -5.97
N TYR A 10 9.89 -1.30 -7.28
CA TYR A 10 8.56 -1.26 -7.90
C TYR A 10 7.65 -2.33 -7.29
N ILE A 11 8.09 -3.59 -7.27
CA ILE A 11 7.32 -4.72 -6.74
C ILE A 11 7.01 -4.52 -5.25
N ILE A 12 8.00 -4.07 -4.46
CA ILE A 12 7.79 -3.78 -3.04
C ILE A 12 6.69 -2.73 -2.87
N ASN A 13 6.78 -1.61 -3.59
CA ASN A 13 5.80 -0.52 -3.47
C ASN A 13 4.43 -0.96 -3.96
N ARG A 14 4.35 -1.76 -5.03
CA ARG A 14 3.10 -2.28 -5.57
C ARG A 14 2.39 -3.21 -4.59
N VAL A 15 3.13 -4.12 -3.95
CA VAL A 15 2.60 -5.00 -2.89
C VAL A 15 2.15 -4.17 -1.68
N VAL A 16 2.98 -3.24 -1.20
CA VAL A 16 2.66 -2.41 -0.02
C VAL A 16 1.41 -1.56 -0.25
N TYR A 17 1.31 -0.92 -1.41
CA TYR A 17 0.11 -0.19 -1.83
C TYR A 17 -1.13 -1.09 -1.74
N ARG A 18 -1.07 -2.29 -2.33
CA ARG A 18 -2.22 -3.19 -2.40
C ARG A 18 -2.63 -3.72 -1.03
N LEU A 19 -1.66 -3.98 -0.15
CA LEU A 19 -1.94 -4.34 1.24
C LEU A 19 -2.72 -3.24 1.97
N TYR A 20 -2.38 -1.96 1.75
CA TYR A 20 -3.16 -0.86 2.31
C TYR A 20 -4.58 -0.81 1.72
N VAL A 21 -4.71 -0.94 0.41
CA VAL A 21 -6.03 -0.95 -0.26
C VAL A 21 -6.93 -2.07 0.27
N LEU A 22 -6.38 -3.28 0.46
CA LEU A 22 -7.11 -4.43 0.97
C LEU A 22 -7.28 -4.47 2.49
N GLY A 23 -6.67 -3.52 3.24
CA GLY A 23 -6.70 -3.52 4.69
C GLY A 23 -6.05 -4.78 5.29
N ILE A 24 -4.93 -5.22 4.72
CA ILE A 24 -4.19 -6.41 5.17
C ILE A 24 -2.92 -5.97 5.91
N LEU A 25 -2.81 -6.39 7.17
CA LEU A 25 -1.60 -6.17 7.97
C LEU A 25 -0.42 -6.97 7.41
N GLN A 26 0.78 -6.37 7.40
CA GLN A 26 2.00 -6.98 6.87
C GLN A 26 2.33 -8.33 7.51
N SER A 27 2.17 -8.46 8.84
CA SER A 27 2.39 -9.73 9.53
C SER A 27 1.39 -10.80 9.10
N LYS A 28 0.11 -10.44 8.93
CA LYS A 28 -0.92 -11.34 8.41
C LYS A 28 -0.60 -11.78 6.98
N PHE A 29 -0.12 -10.86 6.14
CA PHE A 29 0.30 -11.19 4.78
C PHE A 29 1.49 -12.15 4.77
N SER A 30 2.50 -11.94 5.61
CA SER A 30 3.62 -12.88 5.76
C SER A 30 3.14 -14.31 6.06
N LEU A 31 2.14 -14.46 6.94
CA LEU A 31 1.57 -15.76 7.29
C LEU A 31 0.77 -16.39 6.14
N ILE A 32 0.05 -15.59 5.35
CA ILE A 32 -0.63 -16.08 4.13
C ILE A 32 0.38 -16.66 3.14
N LEU A 33 1.59 -16.12 3.08
CA LEU A 33 2.68 -16.61 2.23
C LEU A 33 3.48 -17.79 2.84
N ASP A 34 3.02 -18.34 3.97
CA ASP A 34 3.74 -19.38 4.73
C ASP A 34 5.18 -18.97 5.10
N LYS A 35 5.35 -17.70 5.47
CA LYS A 35 6.63 -17.14 5.95
C LYS A 35 6.53 -16.74 7.42
N ARG A 36 7.70 -16.44 8.02
CA ARG A 36 7.76 -15.79 9.33
C ARG A 36 7.02 -14.46 9.29
N ASP A 37 6.29 -14.12 10.34
CA ASP A 37 5.53 -12.88 10.49
C ASP A 37 6.32 -11.60 10.14
N THR A 38 7.63 -11.61 10.39
CA THR A 38 8.57 -10.53 10.08
C THR A 38 8.98 -10.40 8.62
N TYR A 39 8.65 -11.35 7.74
CA TYR A 39 9.11 -11.38 6.34
C TYR A 39 8.81 -10.09 5.58
N VAL A 40 7.54 -9.68 5.53
CA VAL A 40 7.12 -8.45 4.82
C VAL A 40 7.68 -7.20 5.49
N ASN A 41 7.77 -7.17 6.83
CA ASN A 41 8.37 -6.05 7.55
C ASN A 41 9.85 -5.86 7.19
N ASN A 42 10.61 -6.95 7.05
CA ASN A 42 12.01 -6.89 6.62
C ASN A 42 12.12 -6.41 5.18
N VAL A 43 11.24 -6.87 4.29
CA VAL A 43 11.18 -6.40 2.90
C VAL A 43 10.83 -4.90 2.82
N LYS A 44 9.99 -4.38 3.71
CA LYS A 44 9.69 -2.94 3.77
C LYS A 44 10.78 -2.08 4.42
N ASN A 45 11.66 -2.68 5.21
CA ASN A 45 12.67 -1.92 5.93
C ASN A 45 13.69 -1.30 4.95
N GLU A 46 13.75 0.03 4.90
CA GLU A 46 14.63 0.80 4.03
C GLU A 46 16.12 0.67 4.39
N ASN A 47 16.43 0.05 5.54
CA ASN A 47 17.79 -0.25 5.97
C ASN A 47 18.18 -1.73 5.76
N MET A 48 17.30 -2.54 5.18
CA MET A 48 17.58 -3.92 4.80
C MET A 48 17.45 -4.07 3.28
N ASP A 49 18.39 -4.76 2.66
CA ASP A 49 18.39 -5.09 1.22
C ASP A 49 17.42 -6.22 0.86
N ALA A 50 16.66 -6.73 1.83
CA ALA A 50 15.62 -7.73 1.60
C ALA A 50 14.60 -7.26 0.56
N VAL A 51 14.28 -8.17 -0.38
CA VAL A 51 13.28 -8.02 -1.45
C VAL A 51 12.39 -9.27 -1.49
N PHE A 52 11.24 -9.18 -2.14
CA PHE A 52 10.43 -10.37 -2.40
C PHE A 52 11.17 -11.32 -3.34
N ASN A 53 11.22 -12.61 -2.99
CA ASN A 53 11.83 -13.61 -3.84
C ASN A 53 10.91 -13.90 -5.05
N PRO A 54 11.42 -13.94 -6.30
CA PRO A 54 10.62 -14.29 -7.47
C PRO A 54 9.84 -15.59 -7.34
N ILE A 55 10.34 -16.57 -6.58
CA ILE A 55 9.62 -17.83 -6.32
C ILE A 55 8.29 -17.62 -5.57
N ASP A 56 8.17 -16.53 -4.81
CA ASP A 56 6.99 -16.18 -4.04
C ASP A 56 5.98 -15.38 -4.87
N PHE A 57 6.32 -14.88 -6.07
CA PHE A 57 5.45 -14.00 -6.85
C PHE A 57 4.08 -14.60 -7.17
N PRO A 58 3.95 -15.89 -7.56
CA PRO A 58 2.63 -16.50 -7.76
C PRO A 58 1.75 -16.47 -6.50
N SER A 59 2.34 -16.78 -5.33
CA SER A 59 1.63 -16.77 -4.04
C SER A 59 1.28 -15.35 -3.61
N ILE A 60 2.18 -14.37 -3.85
CA ILE A 60 1.93 -12.95 -3.58
C ILE A 60 0.76 -12.44 -4.44
N ALA A 61 0.78 -12.70 -5.75
CA ALA A 61 -0.27 -12.27 -6.66
C ALA A 61 -1.63 -12.86 -6.24
N SER A 62 -1.67 -14.18 -6.02
CA SER A 62 -2.89 -14.86 -5.56
C SER A 62 -3.42 -14.30 -4.23
N ALA A 63 -2.54 -14.01 -3.27
CA ALA A 63 -2.93 -13.47 -1.98
C ALA A 63 -3.44 -12.01 -2.04
N LEU A 64 -3.13 -11.27 -3.11
CA LEU A 64 -3.55 -9.89 -3.34
C LEU A 64 -4.75 -9.76 -4.29
N ASP A 65 -5.34 -10.90 -4.70
CA ASP A 65 -6.37 -10.99 -5.73
C ASP A 65 -5.91 -10.34 -7.05
N TRP A 66 -4.71 -10.74 -7.48
CA TRP A 66 -4.00 -10.24 -8.64
C TRP A 66 -3.40 -11.39 -9.45
N GLU A 67 -3.07 -11.10 -10.70
CA GLU A 67 -2.20 -11.92 -11.52
C GLU A 67 -0.74 -11.50 -11.37
N ILE A 68 0.19 -12.36 -11.78
CA ILE A 68 1.63 -12.04 -11.69
C ILE A 68 1.96 -10.77 -12.47
N HIS A 69 1.30 -10.53 -13.60
CA HIS A 69 1.53 -9.35 -14.42
C HIS A 69 1.16 -8.04 -13.70
N ASP A 70 0.24 -8.07 -12.73
CA ASP A 70 -0.12 -6.89 -11.91
C ASP A 70 0.98 -6.48 -10.92
N LEU A 71 1.90 -7.41 -10.60
CA LEU A 71 3.08 -7.13 -9.75
C LEU A 71 4.22 -6.50 -10.55
N LEU A 72 4.26 -6.76 -11.85
CA LEU A 72 5.36 -6.37 -12.71
C LEU A 72 5.06 -5.01 -13.36
N PRO A 73 6.09 -4.20 -13.61
CA PRO A 73 5.91 -2.99 -14.39
C PRO A 73 5.52 -3.31 -15.84
N PRO A 74 4.94 -2.34 -16.56
CA PRO A 74 4.68 -2.48 -18.00
C PRO A 74 5.96 -2.87 -18.77
N ASP A 75 5.81 -3.73 -19.77
CA ASP A 75 6.91 -4.36 -20.55
C ASP A 75 7.93 -3.37 -21.14
N ASN A 76 7.53 -2.12 -21.36
CA ASN A 76 8.37 -1.06 -21.95
C ASN A 76 9.17 -0.25 -20.92
N SER A 77 9.21 -0.67 -19.66
CA SER A 77 9.84 0.12 -18.60
C SER A 77 11.34 -0.18 -18.45
N PRO A 78 12.23 0.84 -18.46
CA PRO A 78 13.68 0.65 -18.42
C PRO A 78 14.17 0.37 -16.99
N TYR A 79 14.06 -0.87 -16.52
CA TYR A 79 14.41 -1.23 -15.13
C TYR A 79 15.62 -2.17 -14.98
N SER A 80 16.43 -2.34 -16.04
CA SER A 80 17.50 -3.35 -16.07
C SER A 80 18.84 -2.89 -16.67
N ASP A 81 19.25 -1.64 -16.46
CA ASP A 81 20.60 -1.17 -16.85
C ASP A 81 21.70 -1.47 -15.80
N GLY A 82 21.33 -2.08 -14.67
CA GLY A 82 22.24 -2.36 -13.54
C GLY A 82 22.35 -1.21 -12.53
N THR A 83 21.68 -0.08 -12.76
CA THR A 83 21.63 1.04 -11.82
C THR A 83 20.83 0.64 -10.57
N LEU A 84 21.37 0.97 -9.39
CA LEU A 84 20.67 0.80 -8.12
C LEU A 84 20.10 2.13 -7.63
N VAL A 85 18.91 2.08 -7.04
CA VAL A 85 18.18 3.24 -6.49
C VAL A 85 18.02 3.12 -4.99
N ASP A 86 17.88 4.26 -4.32
CA ASP A 86 17.58 4.28 -2.89
C ASP A 86 16.23 3.61 -2.61
N LYS A 87 16.21 2.72 -1.61
CA LYS A 87 15.00 2.01 -1.21
C LYS A 87 14.08 2.93 -0.42
N VAL A 88 13.20 3.63 -1.12
CA VAL A 88 12.16 4.48 -0.54
C VAL A 88 10.80 3.78 -0.69
N VAL A 89 10.28 3.28 0.43
CA VAL A 89 9.08 2.43 0.42
C VAL A 89 7.83 3.26 0.59
N PHE A 90 6.80 2.91 -0.19
CA PHE A 90 5.46 3.48 -0.16
C PHE A 90 4.93 3.67 1.27
N SER A 91 4.43 4.86 1.58
CA SER A 91 4.11 5.25 2.96
C SER A 91 2.92 6.20 3.06
N LEU A 92 2.01 5.92 3.99
CA LEU A 92 0.88 6.80 4.30
C LEU A 92 1.27 8.15 4.94
N ASN A 93 2.57 8.38 5.22
CA ASN A 93 3.07 9.71 5.56
C ASN A 93 3.21 10.62 4.33
N ASN A 94 3.33 10.03 3.14
CA ASN A 94 3.38 10.77 1.89
C ASN A 94 1.94 11.03 1.41
N PRO A 95 1.53 12.30 1.19
CA PRO A 95 0.18 12.62 0.75
C PRO A 95 -0.21 11.98 -0.60
N SER A 96 0.72 11.87 -1.55
CA SER A 96 0.46 11.25 -2.86
C SER A 96 0.16 9.76 -2.72
N ASP A 97 0.98 9.05 -1.93
CA ASP A 97 0.79 7.62 -1.64
C ASP A 97 -0.54 7.41 -0.90
N ALA A 98 -0.84 8.25 0.10
CA ALA A 98 -2.09 8.18 0.84
C ALA A 98 -3.31 8.40 -0.07
N GLU A 99 -3.25 9.36 -1.00
CA GLU A 99 -4.29 9.59 -2.00
C GLU A 99 -4.51 8.36 -2.89
N GLU A 100 -3.42 7.75 -3.38
CA GLU A 100 -3.50 6.53 -4.19
C GLU A 100 -4.20 5.40 -3.43
N VAL A 101 -3.89 5.22 -2.14
CA VAL A 101 -4.54 4.22 -1.28
C VAL A 101 -6.04 4.49 -1.12
N ILE A 102 -6.44 5.73 -0.80
CA ILE A 102 -7.87 6.04 -0.59
C ILE A 102 -8.66 5.87 -1.90
N VAL A 103 -8.08 6.24 -3.05
CA VAL A 103 -8.68 5.97 -4.36
C VAL A 103 -8.78 4.47 -4.62
N GLY A 104 -7.72 3.70 -4.37
CA GLY A 104 -7.75 2.24 -4.51
C GLY A 104 -8.79 1.57 -3.61
N MET A 105 -8.94 2.05 -2.36
CA MET A 105 -9.99 1.61 -1.44
C MET A 105 -11.39 1.89 -2.01
N LYS A 106 -11.58 3.04 -2.67
CA LYS A 106 -12.82 3.37 -3.37
C LYS A 106 -13.11 2.38 -4.49
N ASP A 107 -12.10 2.06 -5.29
CA ASP A 107 -12.24 1.22 -6.49
C ASP A 107 -12.59 -0.24 -6.12
N ILE A 108 -12.07 -0.76 -5.01
CA ILE A 108 -12.49 -2.06 -4.47
C ILE A 108 -13.84 -2.03 -3.73
N GLY A 109 -14.48 -0.86 -3.66
CA GLY A 109 -15.81 -0.68 -3.08
C GLY A 109 -15.86 -0.52 -1.57
N TYR A 110 -14.75 -0.17 -0.90
CA TYR A 110 -14.73 0.08 0.55
C TYR A 110 -15.75 1.15 0.97
N PHE A 111 -15.90 2.20 0.15
CA PHE A 111 -16.80 3.32 0.37
C PHE A 111 -18.23 3.14 -0.20
N LYS A 112 -18.61 1.91 -0.63
CA LYS A 112 -20.01 1.60 -1.05
C LYS A 112 -21.04 1.79 0.08
N LYS A 113 -20.57 1.79 1.33
CA LYS A 113 -21.36 2.09 2.53
C LYS A 113 -20.71 3.27 3.26
N GLU A 114 -21.50 4.00 4.04
CA GLU A 114 -20.99 5.10 4.86
C GLU A 114 -19.89 4.62 5.83
N LYS A 115 -18.73 5.29 5.81
CA LYS A 115 -17.57 5.01 6.67
C LYS A 115 -17.26 6.18 7.57
N SER A 116 -17.16 5.94 8.87
CA SER A 116 -16.62 6.93 9.80
C SER A 116 -15.11 7.11 9.59
N LEU A 117 -14.55 8.22 10.09
CA LEU A 117 -13.10 8.41 10.09
C LEU A 117 -12.39 7.31 10.90
N ASN A 118 -12.99 6.86 12.00
CA ASN A 118 -12.45 5.77 12.81
C ASN A 118 -12.47 4.44 12.04
N ASP A 119 -13.52 4.14 11.27
CA ASP A 119 -13.58 2.92 10.45
C ASP A 119 -12.40 2.90 9.46
N ILE A 120 -12.05 4.05 8.87
CA ILE A 120 -10.94 4.19 7.93
C ILE A 120 -9.60 3.97 8.65
N PHE A 121 -9.42 4.57 9.84
CA PHE A 121 -8.21 4.38 10.64
C PHE A 121 -8.03 2.93 11.10
N GLU A 122 -9.10 2.27 11.54
CA GLU A 122 -9.09 0.86 11.91
C GLU A 122 -8.74 -0.03 10.72
N TYR A 123 -9.35 0.21 9.55
CA TYR A 123 -9.08 -0.53 8.33
C TYR A 123 -7.62 -0.43 7.89
N LEU A 124 -6.99 0.74 8.09
CA LEU A 124 -5.58 0.98 7.77
C LEU A 124 -4.62 0.64 8.93
N TYR A 125 -5.12 0.06 10.02
CA TYR A 125 -4.36 -0.25 11.24
C TYR A 125 -3.60 0.96 11.82
N LEU A 126 -4.20 2.15 11.75
CA LEU A 126 -3.62 3.39 12.28
C LEU A 126 -4.04 3.60 13.73
N THR A 127 -3.12 3.34 14.66
CA THR A 127 -3.31 3.58 16.09
C THR A 127 -3.12 5.06 16.47
N GLU A 128 -3.58 5.48 17.66
CA GLU A 128 -3.54 6.88 18.13
C GLU A 128 -2.13 7.50 18.10
N ASN A 129 -1.10 6.70 18.36
CA ASN A 129 0.31 7.14 18.31
C ASN A 129 0.85 7.38 16.89
N MET A 130 0.08 7.07 15.84
CA MET A 130 0.43 7.35 14.44
C MET A 130 -0.18 8.68 13.97
N SER A 131 -0.02 9.73 14.77
CA SER A 131 -0.65 11.04 14.57
C SER A 131 -0.41 11.63 13.18
N GLU A 132 0.81 11.51 12.67
CA GLU A 132 1.19 12.05 11.36
C GLU A 132 0.46 11.34 10.20
N LYS A 133 0.44 10.00 10.19
CA LYS A 133 -0.33 9.24 9.18
C LYS A 133 -1.81 9.57 9.23
N ARG A 134 -2.37 9.66 10.45
CA ARG A 134 -3.78 10.00 10.64
C ARG A 134 -4.11 11.40 10.14
N ARG A 135 -3.22 12.37 10.37
CA ARG A 135 -3.32 13.74 9.84
C ARG A 135 -3.33 13.73 8.31
N VAL A 136 -2.36 13.07 7.68
CA VAL A 136 -2.27 12.96 6.21
C VAL A 136 -3.53 12.32 5.63
N ILE A 137 -4.00 11.21 6.20
CA ILE A 137 -5.23 10.55 5.73
C ILE A 137 -6.45 11.47 5.84
N LYS A 138 -6.57 12.22 6.94
CA LYS A 138 -7.65 13.19 7.10
C LYS A 138 -7.61 14.27 6.01
N GLU A 139 -6.44 14.86 5.77
CA GLU A 139 -6.24 15.89 4.74
C GLU A 139 -6.58 15.37 3.34
N ILE A 140 -6.17 14.14 3.02
CA ILE A 140 -6.49 13.49 1.75
C ILE A 140 -7.99 13.24 1.61
N LEU A 141 -8.67 12.79 2.66
CA LEU A 141 -10.13 12.60 2.61
C LEU A 141 -10.87 13.92 2.36
N GLU A 142 -10.46 15.01 3.03
CA GLU A 142 -11.02 16.35 2.81
C GLU A 142 -10.79 16.85 1.38
N LYS A 143 -9.58 16.63 0.84
CA LYS A 143 -9.24 16.92 -0.56
C LYS A 143 -10.13 16.15 -1.53
N LEU A 144 -10.30 14.83 -1.32
CA LEU A 144 -11.10 13.98 -2.20
C LEU A 144 -12.59 14.30 -2.13
N VAL A 145 -13.10 14.76 -0.99
CA VAL A 145 -14.46 15.31 -0.89
C VAL A 145 -14.59 16.61 -1.69
N SER A 146 -13.62 17.52 -1.56
CA SER A 146 -13.61 18.79 -2.29
C SER A 146 -13.56 18.60 -3.81
N ASN A 147 -12.89 17.54 -4.25
CA ASN A 147 -12.79 17.14 -5.66
C ASN A 147 -13.95 16.27 -6.15
N ASN A 148 -15.01 16.07 -5.34
CA ASN A 148 -16.16 15.21 -5.65
C ASN A 148 -15.82 13.73 -5.94
N ILE A 149 -14.66 13.25 -5.48
CA ILE A 149 -14.26 11.84 -5.59
C ILE A 149 -14.95 11.01 -4.50
N LEU A 150 -15.15 11.61 -3.32
CA LEU A 150 -15.94 11.09 -2.21
C LEU A 150 -17.03 12.09 -1.84
N LYS A 151 -18.05 11.63 -1.11
CA LYS A 151 -19.07 12.48 -0.48
C LYS A 151 -18.95 12.38 1.02
N LEU A 152 -19.22 13.48 1.73
CA LEU A 152 -19.32 13.52 3.19
C LEU A 152 -20.77 13.74 3.59
N LYS A 153 -21.37 12.78 4.29
CA LYS A 153 -22.74 12.85 4.79
C LYS A 153 -22.75 12.51 6.27
N ASN A 154 -23.26 13.42 7.11
CA ASN A 154 -23.33 13.24 8.57
C ASN A 154 -21.99 12.80 9.20
N GLY A 155 -20.87 13.37 8.74
CA GLY A 155 -19.52 13.01 9.22
C GLY A 155 -18.99 11.65 8.72
N LYS A 156 -19.65 11.02 7.74
CA LYS A 156 -19.23 9.75 7.14
C LYS A 156 -18.95 9.87 5.65
N TYR A 157 -17.95 9.15 5.17
CA TYR A 157 -17.48 9.13 3.79
C TYR A 157 -18.19 8.03 2.99
N LEU A 158 -18.56 8.32 1.74
CA LEU A 158 -19.13 7.37 0.79
C LEU A 158 -18.75 7.72 -0.66
N ALA A 159 -18.83 6.74 -1.57
CA ALA A 159 -18.59 6.92 -3.01
C ALA A 159 -19.71 6.31 -3.84
#